data_AF-A0A9D4WEX4-F1
#
_entry.id   AF-A0A9D4WEX4-F1
#
_cell.length_a   1.000
_cell.length_b   1.000
_cell.length_c   1.000
_cell.angle_alpha   90.00
_cell.angle_beta   90.00
_cell.angle_gamma   90.00
#
_symmetry.space_group_name_H-M   'P 1'
#
loop_
_entity.id
_entity.type
_entity.pdbx_description
1 polymer ?
#
loop_
_entity_poly.entity_id
_entity_poly.type
_entity_poly.pdbx_seq_one_letter_code
_entity_poly.pdbx_strand_id
1 'polypeptide(L)'
;MARNSHTLSLFLLFLTLVGTSHAGGIAIYWGQHSDEGTLYEACATRRYTHINIAFLERFGNGRIPKLNLAGHCNPSTKSCTRIGDHIRYCQSRGITVLLSIGGGIGRYSLASVEDARDFSKYLWNTFLGGTSFSRPFGHAVLDGIDFDIELGSAQYWQYLARFLKDYHGVYLSAAPQCPFPDRFLEKITLRDHGNNGQLLFHMERYFWGCRRQRARLEAVLSRPKC
;
A
#
# COMPACT_ATOMS: atom_id res chain seq x y z
N MET A 1 43.94 -36.43 -25.90
CA MET A 1 42.61 -35.97 -25.41
C MET A 1 42.82 -34.84 -24.39
N ALA A 2 42.98 -33.60 -24.85
CA ALA A 2 43.03 -32.44 -23.96
C ALA A 2 41.62 -31.84 -23.91
N ARG A 3 40.98 -31.98 -22.74
CA ARG A 3 39.57 -31.66 -22.52
C ARG A 3 39.41 -30.14 -22.46
N ASN A 4 38.49 -29.60 -23.25
CA ASN A 4 38.09 -28.19 -23.36
C ASN A 4 37.63 -27.59 -22.00
N SER A 5 38.57 -27.34 -21.09
CA SER A 5 38.33 -26.75 -19.77
C SER A 5 37.99 -25.25 -19.86
N HIS A 6 38.58 -24.56 -20.85
CA HIS A 6 38.42 -23.12 -21.02
C HIS A 6 37.01 -22.70 -21.47
N THR A 7 36.32 -23.51 -22.28
CA THR A 7 34.95 -23.21 -22.73
C THR A 7 33.92 -23.40 -21.61
N LEU A 8 34.14 -24.35 -20.70
CA LEU A 8 33.25 -24.58 -19.55
C LEU A 8 33.35 -23.45 -18.52
N SER A 9 34.57 -22.93 -18.29
CA SER A 9 34.82 -21.82 -17.36
C SER A 9 34.19 -20.50 -17.85
N LEU A 10 34.25 -20.23 -19.16
CA LEU A 10 33.57 -19.07 -19.75
C LEU A 10 32.03 -19.17 -19.65
N PHE A 11 31.44 -20.35 -19.78
CA PHE A 11 29.99 -20.54 -19.67
C PHE A 11 29.46 -20.31 -18.24
N LEU A 12 30.22 -20.71 -17.23
CA LEU A 12 29.90 -20.47 -15.82
C LEU A 12 30.02 -18.98 -15.44
N LEU A 13 30.93 -18.22 -16.06
CA LEU A 13 31.07 -16.77 -15.85
C LEU A 13 29.91 -15.96 -16.47
N PHE A 14 29.26 -16.47 -17.52
CA PHE A 14 28.08 -15.82 -18.11
C PHE A 14 26.80 -16.05 -17.29
N LEU A 15 26.68 -17.20 -16.61
CA LEU A 15 25.54 -17.49 -15.72
C LEU A 15 25.54 -16.62 -14.45
N THR A 16 26.71 -16.16 -13.97
CA THR A 16 26.79 -15.25 -12.82
C THR A 16 26.49 -13.79 -13.16
N LEU A 17 26.45 -13.43 -14.44
CA LEU A 17 26.20 -12.06 -14.93
C LEU A 17 24.75 -11.81 -15.37
N VAL A 18 23.85 -12.78 -15.23
CA VAL A 18 22.41 -12.50 -15.34
C VAL A 18 21.97 -11.82 -14.04
N GLY A 19 22.33 -10.55 -13.90
CA GLY A 19 21.68 -9.67 -12.95
C GLY A 19 20.19 -9.70 -13.27
N THR A 20 19.38 -10.16 -12.32
CA THR A 20 17.93 -10.10 -12.45
C THR A 20 17.54 -8.63 -12.53
N SER A 21 17.39 -8.10 -13.74
CA SER A 21 16.69 -6.84 -13.95
C SER A 21 15.25 -7.10 -13.51
N HIS A 22 14.93 -6.78 -12.26
CA HIS A 22 13.55 -6.78 -11.80
C HIS A 22 12.89 -5.63 -12.55
N ALA A 23 12.13 -5.95 -13.60
CA ALA A 23 11.13 -5.03 -14.11
C ALA A 23 10.18 -4.76 -12.94
N GLY A 24 10.41 -3.66 -12.21
CA GLY A 24 9.60 -3.35 -11.03
C GLY A 24 8.11 -3.25 -11.38
N GLY A 25 7.28 -3.49 -10.39
CA GLY A 25 5.85 -3.65 -10.49
C GLY A 25 5.08 -2.43 -10.98
N ILE A 26 3.85 -2.68 -11.44
CA ILE A 26 2.86 -1.65 -11.74
C ILE A 26 1.83 -1.67 -10.62
N ALA A 27 1.54 -0.50 -10.09
CA ALA A 27 0.49 -0.31 -9.13
C ALA A 27 -0.65 0.53 -9.70
N ILE A 28 -1.88 0.29 -9.22
CA ILE A 28 -3.06 1.02 -9.69
C ILE A 28 -4.08 1.25 -8.57
N TYR A 29 -4.81 2.35 -8.64
CA TYR A 29 -6.00 2.58 -7.81
C TYR A 29 -7.23 1.96 -8.45
N TRP A 30 -8.09 1.36 -7.64
CA TRP A 30 -9.37 0.79 -8.07
C TRP A 30 -10.48 1.17 -7.09
N GLY A 31 -11.67 1.51 -7.59
CA GLY A 31 -12.89 1.66 -6.78
C GLY A 31 -13.58 3.02 -6.89
N GLN A 32 -13.14 3.92 -7.77
CA GLN A 32 -13.69 5.28 -7.89
C GLN A 32 -14.48 5.53 -9.18
N HIS A 33 -14.67 4.54 -10.05
CA HIS A 33 -15.49 4.66 -11.25
C HIS A 33 -16.26 3.37 -11.55
N SER A 34 -17.58 3.44 -11.74
CA SER A 34 -18.43 2.25 -11.96
C SER A 34 -18.09 1.44 -13.22
N ASP A 35 -17.37 2.05 -14.15
CA ASP A 35 -17.05 1.50 -15.48
C ASP A 35 -15.59 1.03 -15.57
N GLU A 36 -14.83 1.06 -14.47
CA GLU A 36 -13.43 0.60 -14.42
C GLU A 36 -13.29 -0.93 -14.38
N GLY A 37 -14.41 -1.65 -14.47
CA GLY A 37 -14.49 -3.09 -14.29
C GLY A 37 -14.40 -3.53 -12.82
N THR A 38 -14.57 -4.82 -12.59
CA THR A 38 -14.48 -5.41 -11.26
C THR A 38 -13.03 -5.57 -10.80
N LEU A 39 -12.81 -5.64 -9.49
CA LEU A 39 -11.49 -5.95 -8.92
C LEU A 39 -10.94 -7.29 -9.44
N TYR A 40 -11.81 -8.27 -9.68
CA TYR A 40 -11.42 -9.54 -10.28
C TYR A 40 -10.81 -9.35 -11.67
N GLU A 41 -11.47 -8.59 -12.54
CA GLU A 41 -10.99 -8.31 -13.91
C GLU A 41 -9.66 -7.57 -13.89
N ALA A 42 -9.51 -6.56 -13.02
CA ALA A 42 -8.24 -5.86 -12.82
C ALA A 42 -7.09 -6.84 -12.49
N CYS A 43 -7.32 -7.78 -11.57
CA CYS A 43 -6.34 -8.80 -11.19
C CYS A 43 -6.10 -9.84 -12.29
N ALA A 44 -7.14 -10.21 -13.04
CA ALA A 44 -7.04 -11.14 -14.15
C ALA A 44 -6.17 -10.62 -15.31
N THR A 45 -5.99 -9.29 -15.43
CA THR A 45 -5.10 -8.70 -16.45
C THR A 45 -3.63 -9.12 -16.31
N ARG A 46 -3.20 -9.52 -15.11
CA ARG A 46 -1.78 -9.79 -14.75
C ARG A 46 -0.83 -8.61 -15.01
N ARG A 47 -1.35 -7.39 -15.14
CA ARG A 47 -0.53 -6.19 -15.37
C ARG A 47 -0.03 -5.58 -14.08
N TYR A 48 -0.76 -5.77 -12.99
CA TYR A 48 -0.51 -5.10 -11.71
C TYR A 48 0.14 -6.05 -10.72
N THR A 49 1.11 -5.55 -9.97
CA THR A 49 1.65 -6.21 -8.78
C THR A 49 1.05 -5.65 -7.50
N HIS A 50 0.44 -4.45 -7.57
CA HIS A 50 -0.21 -3.79 -6.45
C HIS A 50 -1.54 -3.18 -6.89
N ILE A 51 -2.55 -3.28 -6.03
CA ILE A 51 -3.83 -2.57 -6.20
C ILE A 51 -4.20 -1.86 -4.90
N ASN A 52 -4.45 -0.55 -5.00
CA ASN A 52 -4.95 0.27 -3.91
C ASN A 52 -6.47 0.43 -4.05
N ILE A 53 -7.23 -0.19 -3.14
CA ILE A 53 -8.68 -0.04 -3.07
C ILE A 53 -8.99 1.34 -2.50
N ALA A 54 -9.55 2.21 -3.32
CA ALA A 54 -9.81 3.61 -3.04
C ALA A 54 -11.31 3.88 -2.89
N PHE A 55 -11.82 4.53 -1.84
CA PHE A 55 -11.12 5.09 -0.67
C PHE A 55 -11.91 4.93 0.63
N LEU A 56 -11.19 4.85 1.75
CA LEU A 56 -11.73 5.24 3.05
C LEU A 56 -11.65 6.78 3.18
N GLU A 57 -12.71 7.47 2.72
CA GLU A 57 -12.74 8.93 2.49
C GLU A 57 -13.14 9.76 3.73
N ARG A 58 -13.58 9.12 4.82
CA ARG A 58 -13.96 9.81 6.06
C ARG A 58 -13.45 9.02 7.24
N PHE A 59 -12.74 9.66 8.17
CA PHE A 59 -12.24 9.06 9.41
C PHE A 59 -11.58 10.13 10.31
N GLY A 60 -11.16 9.71 11.52
CA GLY A 60 -10.41 10.53 12.48
C GLY A 60 -11.21 11.70 13.05
N ASN A 61 -10.70 12.28 14.13
CA ASN A 61 -11.30 13.42 14.85
C ASN A 61 -12.78 13.16 15.22
N GLY A 62 -13.05 12.00 15.83
CA GLY A 62 -14.38 11.60 16.30
C GLY A 62 -15.39 11.23 15.20
N ARG A 63 -14.97 11.16 13.93
CA ARG A 63 -15.87 10.82 12.82
C ARG A 63 -16.04 9.31 12.68
N ILE A 64 -17.26 8.89 12.34
CA ILE A 64 -17.53 7.50 11.92
C ILE A 64 -16.86 7.24 10.57
N PRO A 65 -15.96 6.24 10.47
CA PRO A 65 -15.29 5.95 9.22
C PRO A 65 -16.27 5.61 8.08
N LYS A 66 -15.97 6.05 6.85
CA LYS A 66 -16.80 5.77 5.66
C LYS A 66 -15.94 5.31 4.50
N LEU A 67 -16.22 4.12 4.02
CA LEU A 67 -15.69 3.57 2.77
C LEU A 67 -16.59 4.03 1.62
N ASN A 68 -15.99 4.46 0.52
CA ASN A 68 -16.68 4.82 -0.70
C ASN A 68 -16.02 4.10 -1.88
N LEU A 69 -16.77 3.23 -2.55
CA LEU A 69 -16.36 2.49 -3.74
C LEU A 69 -17.24 2.82 -4.95
N ALA A 70 -17.66 4.09 -5.05
CA ALA A 70 -18.53 4.60 -6.10
C ALA A 70 -19.76 3.68 -6.33
N GLY A 71 -19.95 3.19 -7.55
CA GLY A 71 -21.05 2.29 -7.91
C GLY A 71 -20.78 0.79 -7.67
N HIS A 72 -19.60 0.39 -7.18
CA HIS A 72 -19.24 -1.04 -7.07
C HIS A 72 -20.00 -1.78 -5.99
N CYS A 73 -20.25 -1.12 -4.84
CA CYS A 73 -21.02 -1.66 -3.75
C CYS A 73 -21.40 -0.56 -2.73
N ASN A 74 -22.35 -0.87 -1.85
CA ASN A 74 -22.72 -0.03 -0.72
C ASN A 74 -22.36 -0.71 0.61
N PRO A 75 -21.34 -0.21 1.34
CA PRO A 75 -20.90 -0.81 2.60
C PRO A 75 -22.00 -0.91 3.68
N SER A 76 -22.97 0.01 3.67
CA SER A 76 -24.09 0.00 4.63
C SER A 76 -25.08 -1.13 4.40
N THR A 77 -25.08 -1.73 3.21
CA THR A 77 -25.98 -2.85 2.83
C THR A 77 -25.29 -4.21 2.82
N LYS A 78 -24.03 -4.29 3.31
CA LYS A 78 -23.17 -5.48 3.23
C LYS A 78 -22.95 -6.03 1.81
N SER A 79 -23.23 -5.25 0.76
CA SER A 79 -23.03 -5.66 -0.64
C SER A 79 -21.56 -5.71 -1.07
N CYS A 80 -20.66 -5.17 -0.26
CA CYS A 80 -19.21 -5.17 -0.53
C CYS A 80 -18.50 -6.49 -0.20
N THR A 81 -19.19 -7.47 0.40
CA THR A 81 -18.56 -8.74 0.81
C THR A 81 -17.98 -9.52 -0.38
N ARG A 82 -18.61 -9.45 -1.56
CA ARG A 82 -18.11 -10.05 -2.81
C ARG A 82 -16.73 -9.53 -3.22
N ILE A 83 -16.41 -8.27 -2.88
CA ILE A 83 -15.08 -7.71 -3.12
C ILE A 83 -14.02 -8.47 -2.30
N GLY A 84 -14.39 -9.01 -1.14
CA GLY A 84 -13.53 -9.89 -0.36
C GLY A 84 -13.06 -11.14 -1.11
N ASP A 85 -13.92 -11.74 -1.94
CA ASP A 85 -13.54 -12.89 -2.77
C ASP A 85 -12.57 -12.47 -3.87
N HIS A 86 -12.78 -11.28 -4.44
CA HIS A 86 -11.89 -10.72 -5.45
C HIS A 86 -10.51 -10.38 -4.84
N ILE A 87 -10.46 -9.82 -3.63
CA ILE A 87 -9.21 -9.57 -2.89
C ILE A 87 -8.40 -10.87 -2.76
N ARG A 88 -9.04 -11.95 -2.28
CA ARG A 88 -8.37 -13.26 -2.13
C ARG A 88 -7.90 -13.82 -3.47
N TYR A 89 -8.68 -13.61 -4.53
CA TYR A 89 -8.26 -13.96 -5.88
C TYR A 89 -7.00 -13.20 -6.29
N CYS A 90 -6.94 -11.88 -6.12
CA CYS A 90 -5.76 -11.06 -6.41
C CYS A 90 -4.53 -11.55 -5.62
N GLN A 91 -4.68 -11.79 -4.33
CA GLN A 91 -3.61 -12.29 -3.46
C GLN A 91 -3.11 -13.67 -3.91
N SER A 92 -4.01 -14.57 -4.33
CA SER A 92 -3.61 -15.88 -4.89
C SER A 92 -2.78 -15.77 -6.19
N ARG A 93 -2.82 -14.61 -6.84
CA ARG A 93 -2.05 -14.29 -8.05
C ARG A 93 -0.75 -13.54 -7.74
N GLY A 94 -0.41 -13.36 -6.47
CA GLY A 94 0.77 -12.63 -6.02
C GLY A 94 0.62 -11.10 -6.13
N ILE A 95 -0.61 -10.59 -6.19
CA ILE A 95 -0.90 -9.16 -6.21
C ILE A 95 -1.13 -8.68 -4.78
N THR A 96 -0.36 -7.68 -4.34
CA THR A 96 -0.55 -7.00 -3.07
C THR A 96 -1.78 -6.09 -3.14
N VAL A 97 -2.72 -6.23 -2.22
CA VAL A 97 -3.95 -5.41 -2.18
C VAL A 97 -3.98 -4.57 -0.91
N LEU A 98 -3.95 -3.24 -1.08
CA LEU A 98 -3.93 -2.26 0.01
C LEU A 98 -5.27 -1.53 0.09
N LEU A 99 -5.69 -1.11 1.28
CA LEU A 99 -6.75 -0.09 1.43
C LEU A 99 -6.10 1.28 1.37
N SER A 100 -6.58 2.15 0.47
CA SER A 100 -6.17 3.55 0.48
C SER A 100 -7.06 4.40 1.38
N ILE A 101 -6.42 5.14 2.29
CA ILE A 101 -7.06 6.11 3.17
C ILE A 101 -6.84 7.52 2.61
N GLY A 102 -7.90 8.32 2.56
CA GLY A 102 -7.82 9.71 2.13
C GLY A 102 -8.48 9.95 0.76
N GLY A 103 -7.70 10.38 -0.23
CA GLY A 103 -8.12 10.82 -1.56
C GLY A 103 -8.43 12.31 -1.65
N GLY A 104 -8.42 12.87 -2.86
CA GLY A 104 -8.63 14.32 -3.09
C GLY A 104 -10.00 14.88 -2.70
N ILE A 105 -10.97 13.99 -2.39
CA ILE A 105 -12.30 14.35 -1.87
C ILE A 105 -12.54 13.52 -0.61
N GLY A 106 -12.92 14.18 0.49
CA GLY A 106 -13.20 13.48 1.74
C GLY A 106 -13.27 14.40 2.96
N ARG A 107 -13.43 13.79 4.13
CA ARG A 107 -13.39 14.47 5.44
C ARG A 107 -12.58 13.66 6.43
N TYR A 108 -11.27 13.91 6.45
CA TYR A 108 -10.33 13.17 7.28
C TYR A 108 -9.27 14.08 7.88
N SER A 109 -8.89 13.76 9.12
CA SER A 109 -7.83 14.42 9.89
C SER A 109 -7.65 13.64 11.18
N LEU A 110 -6.41 13.53 11.66
CA LEU A 110 -6.14 13.03 13.01
C LEU A 110 -6.08 14.20 14.00
N ALA A 111 -6.70 14.05 15.16
CA ALA A 111 -6.80 15.09 16.19
C ALA A 111 -5.70 15.00 17.26
N SER A 112 -5.15 13.80 17.49
CA SER A 112 -4.10 13.54 18.48
C SER A 112 -3.34 12.25 18.17
N VAL A 113 -2.33 11.94 18.98
CA VAL A 113 -1.65 10.64 18.94
C VAL A 113 -2.59 9.51 19.32
N GLU A 114 -3.50 9.75 20.26
CA GLU A 114 -4.52 8.80 20.71
C GLU A 114 -5.53 8.51 19.59
N ASP A 115 -5.99 9.54 18.88
CA ASP A 115 -6.87 9.38 17.71
C ASP A 115 -6.17 8.57 16.60
N ALA A 116 -4.87 8.81 16.36
CA ALA A 116 -4.07 7.99 15.45
C ALA A 116 -3.99 6.51 15.90
N ARG A 117 -3.87 6.26 17.20
CA ARG A 117 -3.82 4.91 17.78
C ARG A 117 -5.17 4.20 17.65
N ASP A 118 -6.25 4.88 17.97
CA ASP A 118 -7.59 4.30 17.89
C ASP A 118 -8.01 4.06 16.45
N PHE A 119 -7.63 4.94 15.53
CA PHE A 119 -7.82 4.72 14.11
C PHE A 119 -6.97 3.55 13.57
N SER A 120 -5.73 3.38 14.06
CA SER A 120 -4.92 2.19 13.75
C SER A 120 -5.62 0.88 14.16
N LYS A 121 -6.18 0.82 15.38
CA LYS A 121 -6.97 -0.33 15.84
C LYS A 121 -8.19 -0.58 14.97
N TYR A 122 -8.89 0.49 14.56
CA TYR A 122 -10.03 0.39 13.65
C TYR A 122 -9.63 -0.26 12.31
N LEU A 123 -8.55 0.21 11.69
CA LEU A 123 -8.03 -0.35 10.45
C LEU A 123 -7.63 -1.82 10.63
N TRP A 124 -6.92 -2.12 11.72
CA TRP A 124 -6.50 -3.48 12.05
C TRP A 124 -7.68 -4.46 12.14
N ASN A 125 -8.69 -4.09 12.93
CA ASN A 125 -9.85 -4.93 13.20
C ASN A 125 -10.83 -5.04 12.04
N THR A 126 -10.91 -4.01 11.19
CA THR A 126 -11.93 -3.92 10.13
C THR A 126 -11.43 -4.44 8.78
N PHE A 127 -10.15 -4.24 8.47
CA PHE A 127 -9.59 -4.50 7.14
C PHE A 127 -8.35 -5.38 7.13
N LEU A 128 -7.57 -5.42 8.22
CA LEU A 128 -6.34 -6.21 8.33
C LEU A 128 -6.59 -7.46 9.22
N GLY A 129 -5.57 -7.94 9.92
CA GLY A 129 -5.57 -9.23 10.63
C GLY A 129 -6.32 -9.25 11.97
N GLY A 130 -6.95 -8.15 12.39
CA GLY A 130 -7.79 -8.11 13.58
C GLY A 130 -9.19 -8.66 13.34
N THR A 131 -10.04 -8.58 14.36
CA THR A 131 -11.41 -9.11 14.34
C THR A 131 -12.44 -8.02 14.56
N SER A 132 -13.55 -8.10 13.83
CA SER A 132 -14.71 -7.22 13.94
C SER A 132 -15.98 -7.97 13.53
N PHE A 133 -17.10 -7.67 14.17
CA PHE A 133 -18.41 -8.25 13.84
C PHE A 133 -18.92 -7.85 12.44
N SER A 134 -18.43 -6.72 11.90
CA SER A 134 -18.87 -6.20 10.61
C SER A 134 -17.68 -5.70 9.82
N ARG A 135 -17.13 -6.56 8.96
CA ARG A 135 -16.06 -6.23 8.01
C ARG A 135 -16.64 -5.97 6.62
N PRO A 136 -16.36 -4.81 5.98
CA PRO A 136 -16.93 -4.48 4.67
C PRO A 136 -16.64 -5.50 3.57
N PHE A 137 -15.43 -6.10 3.60
CA PHE A 137 -14.98 -7.11 2.63
C PHE A 137 -15.11 -8.55 3.18
N GLY A 138 -16.02 -8.76 4.14
CA GLY A 138 -16.18 -10.07 4.77
C GLY A 138 -14.88 -10.54 5.46
N HIS A 139 -14.51 -11.80 5.22
CA HIS A 139 -13.33 -12.41 5.85
C HIS A 139 -12.00 -12.08 5.15
N ALA A 140 -12.00 -11.26 4.10
CA ALA A 140 -10.76 -10.86 3.45
C ALA A 140 -9.89 -10.00 4.39
N VAL A 141 -8.60 -10.30 4.37
CA VAL A 141 -7.55 -9.56 5.09
C VAL A 141 -6.70 -8.89 4.03
N LEU A 142 -6.66 -7.56 4.04
CA LEU A 142 -5.82 -6.78 3.13
C LEU A 142 -4.36 -6.87 3.56
N ASP A 143 -3.47 -6.68 2.59
CA ASP A 143 -2.02 -6.75 2.81
C ASP A 143 -1.50 -5.50 3.53
N GLY A 144 -2.23 -4.38 3.48
CA GLY A 144 -1.77 -3.17 4.10
C GLY A 144 -2.60 -1.92 3.84
N ILE A 145 -1.99 -0.76 4.16
CA ILE A 145 -2.61 0.56 4.11
C ILE A 145 -1.79 1.50 3.23
N ASP A 146 -2.46 2.13 2.29
CA ASP A 146 -1.94 3.19 1.45
C ASP A 146 -2.37 4.57 1.98
N PHE A 147 -1.41 5.47 2.17
CA PHE A 147 -1.64 6.83 2.67
C PHE A 147 -1.73 7.81 1.51
N ASP A 148 -2.95 8.04 1.00
CA ASP A 148 -3.24 9.06 -0.01
C ASP A 148 -3.82 10.32 0.64
N ILE A 149 -2.98 11.04 1.37
CA ILE A 149 -3.40 12.20 2.17
C ILE A 149 -3.18 13.49 1.38
N GLU A 150 -4.26 14.07 0.86
CA GLU A 150 -4.20 15.25 -0.03
C GLU A 150 -4.81 16.52 0.59
N LEU A 151 -5.50 16.40 1.74
CA LEU A 151 -6.18 17.52 2.39
C LEU A 151 -6.22 17.40 3.92
N GLY A 152 -6.78 18.42 4.57
CA GLY A 152 -6.97 18.45 6.01
C GLY A 152 -5.70 18.84 6.76
N SER A 153 -5.43 18.14 7.86
CA SER A 153 -4.26 18.41 8.73
C SER A 153 -3.09 17.53 8.34
N ALA A 154 -1.87 18.08 8.34
CA ALA A 154 -0.62 17.33 8.16
C ALA A 154 -0.11 16.68 9.46
N GLN A 155 -0.90 16.70 10.54
CA GLN A 155 -0.48 16.24 11.85
C GLN A 155 -0.81 14.76 12.08
N TYR A 156 0.04 14.13 12.90
CA TYR A 156 -0.10 12.79 13.48
C TYR A 156 -0.03 11.56 12.56
N TRP A 157 0.08 11.74 11.24
CA TRP A 157 0.20 10.61 10.30
C TRP A 157 1.39 9.67 10.57
N GLN A 158 2.50 10.21 11.08
CA GLN A 158 3.66 9.43 11.47
C GLN A 158 3.38 8.48 12.64
N TYR A 159 2.47 8.84 13.54
CA TYR A 159 2.06 7.97 14.63
C TYR A 159 1.14 6.86 14.13
N LEU A 160 0.21 7.18 13.22
CA LEU A 160 -0.62 6.17 12.58
C LEU A 160 0.24 5.12 11.85
N ALA A 161 1.21 5.56 11.04
CA ALA A 161 2.14 4.66 10.36
C ALA A 161 2.95 3.79 11.35
N ARG A 162 3.45 4.38 12.44
CA ARG A 162 4.14 3.63 13.50
C ARG A 162 3.24 2.56 14.13
N PHE A 163 2.03 2.92 14.55
CA PHE A 163 1.12 1.97 15.17
C PHE A 163 0.68 0.86 14.20
N LEU A 164 0.58 1.14 12.91
CA LEU A 164 0.29 0.11 11.91
C LEU A 164 1.48 -0.84 11.70
N LYS A 165 2.72 -0.34 11.78
CA LYS A 165 3.93 -1.17 11.71
C LYS A 165 4.15 -2.07 12.93
N ASP A 166 3.60 -1.70 14.08
CA ASP A 166 3.63 -2.56 15.27
C ASP A 166 2.80 -3.86 15.04
N TYR A 167 1.93 -3.92 14.03
CA TYR A 167 1.26 -5.15 13.61
C TYR A 167 2.09 -5.95 12.61
N HIS A 168 2.12 -7.28 12.79
CA HIS A 168 2.83 -8.19 11.88
C HIS A 168 2.14 -8.26 10.50
N GLY A 169 2.94 -8.29 9.44
CA GLY A 169 2.47 -8.54 8.07
C GLY A 169 1.78 -7.35 7.39
N VAL A 170 1.94 -6.12 7.90
CA VAL A 170 1.30 -4.93 7.33
C VAL A 170 2.24 -4.16 6.40
N TYR A 171 1.88 -4.13 5.11
CA TYR A 171 2.49 -3.24 4.12
C TYR A 171 1.98 -1.82 4.31
N LEU A 172 2.88 -0.84 4.18
CA LEU A 172 2.51 0.57 4.15
C LEU A 172 2.98 1.17 2.83
N SER A 173 2.13 1.96 2.18
CA SER A 173 2.50 2.82 1.06
C SER A 173 2.03 4.26 1.33
N ALA A 174 2.49 5.20 0.51
CA ALA A 174 2.05 6.58 0.56
C ALA A 174 1.96 7.14 -0.85
N ALA A 175 1.12 8.15 -1.05
CA ALA A 175 0.97 8.84 -2.32
C ALA A 175 1.23 10.35 -2.18
N PRO A 176 2.49 10.76 -1.92
CA PRO A 176 2.83 12.18 -1.85
C PRO A 176 2.66 12.88 -3.20
N GLN A 177 2.27 14.14 -3.12
CA GLN A 177 2.31 15.03 -4.25
C GLN A 177 3.75 15.35 -4.64
N CYS A 178 3.88 15.92 -5.83
CA CYS A 178 5.15 16.19 -6.46
C CYS A 178 6.04 17.28 -5.82
N PRO A 179 5.50 18.38 -5.28
CA PRO A 179 6.29 19.37 -4.58
C PRO A 179 6.97 18.77 -3.34
N PHE A 180 8.26 19.04 -3.17
CA PHE A 180 9.07 18.51 -2.06
C PHE A 180 9.50 19.63 -1.09
N PRO A 181 9.37 19.43 0.24
CA PRO A 181 8.73 18.28 0.90
C PRO A 181 7.21 18.27 0.71
N ASP A 182 6.60 17.08 0.69
CA ASP A 182 5.14 16.98 0.58
C ASP A 182 4.47 17.49 1.84
N ARG A 183 3.50 18.40 1.69
CA ARG A 183 2.85 19.10 2.80
C ARG A 183 2.24 18.16 3.84
N PHE A 184 1.70 17.01 3.44
CA PHE A 184 0.92 16.14 4.31
C PHE A 184 1.71 14.93 4.80
N LEU A 185 2.60 14.40 3.97
CA LEU A 185 3.27 13.12 4.16
C LEU A 185 4.76 13.26 4.53
N GLU A 186 5.31 14.48 4.53
CA GLU A 186 6.69 14.75 4.96
C GLU A 186 7.02 14.01 6.28
N LYS A 187 6.18 14.15 7.31
CA LYS A 187 6.46 13.60 8.63
C LYS A 187 6.45 12.08 8.70
N ILE A 188 5.78 11.40 7.77
CA ILE A 188 5.81 9.93 7.70
C ILE A 188 7.15 9.43 7.14
N THR A 189 7.78 10.23 6.26
CA THR A 189 8.99 9.82 5.52
C THR A 189 10.31 10.20 6.21
N LEU A 190 10.31 11.11 7.19
CA LEU A 190 11.53 11.74 7.72
C LEU A 190 12.07 11.21 9.07
N ARG A 191 11.36 10.35 9.82
CA ARG A 191 11.74 10.01 11.21
C ARG A 191 11.82 8.52 11.52
N ASP A 192 12.58 7.76 10.74
CA ASP A 192 12.93 6.38 11.12
C ASP A 192 14.42 6.02 10.98
N HIS A 193 15.33 6.98 11.21
CA HIS A 193 16.76 6.68 11.37
C HIS A 193 17.12 6.12 12.78
N GLY A 194 16.13 5.85 13.64
CA GLY A 194 16.37 5.70 15.08
C GLY A 194 16.01 4.38 15.75
N ASN A 195 15.25 3.47 15.13
CA ASN A 195 14.90 2.19 15.77
C ASN A 195 14.53 1.13 14.73
N ASN A 196 15.49 0.28 14.33
CA ASN A 196 15.39 -1.12 13.85
C ASN A 196 14.14 -1.66 13.12
N GLY A 197 13.29 -0.82 12.53
CA GLY A 197 12.01 -1.19 11.95
C GLY A 197 11.76 -0.39 10.68
N GLN A 198 12.71 -0.45 9.75
CA GLN A 198 12.67 0.15 8.42
C GLN A 198 11.24 0.15 7.89
N LEU A 199 10.61 1.33 7.87
CA LEU A 199 9.30 1.54 7.28
C LEU A 199 9.43 1.22 5.78
N LEU A 200 9.18 -0.05 5.43
CA LEU A 200 9.25 -0.52 4.07
C LEU A 200 8.01 0.04 3.34
N PHE A 201 8.12 1.27 2.87
CA PHE A 201 7.29 1.82 1.82
C PHE A 201 7.61 1.09 0.52
N HIS A 202 6.94 -0.01 0.21
CA HIS A 202 7.08 -0.59 -1.13
C HIS A 202 6.35 0.31 -2.14
N MET A 203 6.87 1.52 -2.36
CA MET A 203 6.46 2.41 -3.42
C MET A 203 7.30 2.09 -4.66
N GLU A 204 7.12 0.90 -5.21
CA GLU A 204 7.48 0.72 -6.61
C GLU A 204 6.50 1.55 -7.45
N ARG A 205 6.93 2.78 -7.74
CA ARG A 205 6.45 3.67 -8.81
C ARG A 205 4.96 4.03 -8.80
N TYR A 206 4.53 4.83 -7.83
CA TYR A 206 3.19 5.43 -7.85
C TYR A 206 3.06 6.75 -8.62
N PHE A 207 4.14 7.39 -9.06
CA PHE A 207 4.00 8.67 -9.77
C PHE A 207 4.93 8.75 -10.98
N TRP A 208 4.32 8.72 -12.17
CA TRP A 208 4.90 9.31 -13.37
C TRP A 208 5.14 10.81 -13.09
N GLY A 209 6.33 11.18 -12.61
CA GLY A 209 6.75 12.58 -12.56
C GLY A 209 7.76 12.97 -11.48
N CYS A 210 7.79 12.31 -10.31
CA CYS A 210 8.44 12.89 -9.13
C CYS A 210 9.73 12.21 -8.67
N ARG A 211 10.77 12.42 -9.49
CA ARG A 211 12.13 11.88 -9.33
C ARG A 211 12.79 12.21 -7.99
N ARG A 212 12.60 13.42 -7.44
CA ARG A 212 13.24 13.83 -6.16
C ARG A 212 12.59 13.14 -4.94
N GLN A 213 11.27 13.00 -4.93
CA GLN A 213 10.54 12.24 -3.90
C GLN A 213 10.97 10.78 -3.92
N ARG A 214 11.05 10.20 -5.13
CA ARG A 214 11.46 8.81 -5.38
C ARG A 214 12.84 8.48 -4.80
N ALA A 215 13.85 9.30 -5.08
CA ALA A 215 15.22 9.00 -4.65
C ALA A 215 15.38 8.94 -3.11
N ARG A 216 14.63 9.77 -2.37
CA ARG A 216 14.69 9.76 -0.90
C ARG A 216 13.85 8.63 -0.29
N LEU A 217 12.75 8.24 -0.93
CA LEU A 217 12.01 7.03 -0.57
C LEU A 217 12.83 5.78 -0.85
N GLU A 218 13.46 5.64 -2.03
CA GLU A 218 14.35 4.53 -2.37
C GLU A 218 15.57 4.42 -1.44
N ALA A 219 16.15 5.54 -1.00
CA ALA A 219 17.24 5.56 -0.02
C ALA A 219 16.83 5.08 1.38
N VAL A 220 15.53 5.10 1.71
CA VAL A 220 14.97 4.52 2.95
C VAL A 220 14.67 3.02 2.77
N LEU A 221 14.61 2.52 1.53
CA LEU A 221 14.16 1.16 1.18
C LEU A 221 15.27 0.17 0.85
N SER A 222 16.51 0.61 0.69
CA SER A 222 17.63 -0.31 0.50
C SER A 222 18.04 -0.91 1.85
N ARG A 223 17.77 -2.20 2.04
CA ARG A 223 18.59 -3.04 2.93
C ARG A 223 19.57 -3.86 2.07
N PRO A 224 20.83 -4.02 2.47
CA PRO A 224 21.64 -5.10 1.97
C PRO A 224 21.03 -6.42 2.44
N LYS A 225 20.90 -7.37 1.52
CA LYS A 225 20.66 -8.77 1.87
C LYS A 225 21.89 -9.26 2.63
N CYS A 226 21.72 -9.68 3.87
CA CYS A 226 22.60 -10.65 4.51
C CYS A 226 21.85 -11.97 4.54
#